data_AF-A0A4S9URE3-F1
#
_entry.id   AF-A0A4S9URE3-F1
#
_cell.length_a   1.000
_cell.length_b   1.000
_cell.length_c   1.000
_cell.angle_alpha   90.00
_cell.angle_beta   90.00
_cell.angle_gamma   90.00
#
_symmetry.space_group_name_H-M   'P 1'
#
loop_
_entity.id
_entity.type
_entity.pdbx_description
1 polymer ?
#
loop_
_entity_poly.entity_id
_entity_poly.type
_entity_poly.pdbx_seq_one_letter_code
_entity_poly.pdbx_strand_id
1 'polypeptide(L)'
;MQRSWRQDPDKLTFIACLPPTSPATASTTITPKQDDAPSRMIGDINLFLFDDDEDDEEESSTSTTSKQIIGEIELMIALKSHHRKGHGRASLLAFLSYILTNSGAILSEYTQGTSGILNFLRVKINKDNIKSIALFESV
;
A
#
# COMPACT_ATOMS: atom_id res chain seq x y z
N MET A 1 0.89 15.98 -10.62
CA MET A 1 1.54 14.76 -10.10
C MET A 1 0.62 13.96 -9.19
N GLN A 2 0.10 14.47 -8.08
CA GLN A 2 -0.76 13.66 -7.19
C GLN A 2 -2.03 13.11 -7.87
N ARG A 3 -2.66 13.89 -8.75
CA ARG A 3 -3.84 13.43 -9.52
C ARG A 3 -3.52 12.24 -10.43
N SER A 4 -2.37 12.24 -11.10
CA SER A 4 -2.01 11.12 -11.97
C SER A 4 -1.75 9.84 -11.17
N TRP A 5 -1.25 9.95 -9.93
CA TRP A 5 -1.11 8.77 -9.05
C TRP A 5 -2.45 8.18 -8.63
N ARG A 6 -3.48 9.00 -8.37
CA ARG A 6 -4.81 8.47 -8.06
C ARG A 6 -5.48 7.81 -9.27
N GLN A 7 -5.14 8.22 -10.48
CA GLN A 7 -5.75 7.71 -11.72
C GLN A 7 -5.03 6.47 -12.27
N ASP A 8 -3.98 6.01 -11.59
CA ASP A 8 -3.19 4.86 -12.00
C ASP A 8 -3.83 3.58 -11.43
N PRO A 9 -4.46 2.72 -12.24
CA PRO A 9 -5.27 1.61 -11.74
C PRO A 9 -4.43 0.49 -11.12
N ASP A 10 -3.13 0.42 -11.43
CA ASP A 10 -2.18 -0.55 -10.90
C ASP A 10 -1.48 -0.08 -9.63
N LYS A 11 -1.79 1.13 -9.15
CA LYS A 11 -1.06 1.76 -8.06
C LYS A 11 -1.99 2.42 -7.04
N LEU A 12 -1.71 2.15 -5.77
CA LEU A 12 -2.34 2.83 -4.64
C LEU A 12 -1.25 3.44 -3.76
N THR A 13 -1.37 4.72 -3.43
CA THR A 13 -0.39 5.45 -2.61
C THR A 13 -1.06 6.09 -1.41
N PHE A 14 -0.53 5.83 -0.22
CA PHE A 14 -0.80 6.62 0.98
C PHE A 14 0.41 7.49 1.30
N ILE A 15 0.18 8.78 1.57
CA ILE A 15 1.20 9.68 2.11
C ILE A 15 1.20 9.56 3.63
N ALA A 16 2.34 9.21 4.20
CA ALA A 16 2.52 9.15 5.65
C ALA A 16 2.75 10.57 6.18
N CYS A 17 1.84 11.05 7.02
CA CYS A 17 1.96 12.34 7.71
C CYS A 17 2.24 12.16 9.20
N LEU A 18 2.80 13.19 9.83
CA LEU A 18 2.88 13.27 11.29
C LEU A 18 1.48 13.24 11.91
N PRO A 19 1.29 12.57 13.06
CA PRO A 19 0.01 12.56 13.77
C PRO A 19 -0.41 13.98 14.13
N PRO A 20 -1.72 14.33 14.05
CA PRO A 20 -2.22 15.67 14.34
C PRO A 20 -1.64 16.23 15.65
N THR A 21 -1.42 17.55 15.69
CA THR A 21 -0.78 18.20 16.85
C THR A 21 -1.65 18.13 18.10
N SER A 22 -2.97 18.05 17.92
CA SER A 22 -3.92 17.82 19.00
C SER A 22 -3.94 16.34 19.39
N PRO A 23 -3.98 16.01 20.69
CA PRO A 23 -4.04 14.62 21.14
C PRO A 23 -5.21 13.88 20.49
N ALA A 24 -4.97 12.61 20.16
CA ALA A 24 -5.98 11.73 19.58
C ALA A 24 -7.15 11.59 20.56
N THR A 25 -8.27 12.23 20.24
CA THR A 25 -9.54 12.07 20.93
C THR A 25 -10.54 11.49 19.93
N ALA A 26 -11.70 11.02 20.40
CA ALA A 26 -12.77 10.53 19.52
C ALA A 26 -13.22 11.58 18.48
N SER A 27 -12.84 12.85 18.65
CA SER A 27 -13.21 13.99 17.82
C SER A 27 -12.02 14.60 17.05
N THR A 28 -10.91 13.88 16.88
CA THR A 28 -9.76 14.41 16.12
C THR A 28 -10.16 14.63 14.65
N THR A 29 -10.36 15.90 14.28
CA THR A 29 -10.64 16.32 12.91
C THR A 29 -9.33 16.48 12.14
N ILE A 30 -9.20 15.80 11.01
CA ILE A 30 -8.11 16.00 10.06
C ILE A 30 -8.46 17.21 9.18
N THR A 31 -7.60 18.22 9.18
CA THR A 31 -7.79 19.44 8.40
C THR A 31 -6.92 19.42 7.14
N PRO A 32 -7.52 19.39 5.94
CA PRO A 32 -6.77 19.45 4.69
C PRO A 32 -5.92 20.72 4.60
N LYS A 33 -4.76 20.62 3.95
CA LYS A 33 -3.69 21.61 3.85
C LYS A 33 -2.98 21.95 5.17
N GLN A 34 -3.43 21.41 6.30
CA GLN A 34 -2.80 21.60 7.60
C GLN A 34 -2.13 20.31 8.06
N ASP A 35 -2.89 19.23 8.23
CA ASP A 35 -2.40 17.95 8.75
C ASP A 35 -1.65 17.13 7.68
N ASP A 36 -1.94 17.39 6.41
CA ASP A 36 -1.25 16.92 5.21
C ASP A 36 -0.40 18.02 4.54
N ALA A 37 -0.05 19.09 5.29
CA ALA A 37 0.88 20.09 4.77
C ALA A 37 2.24 19.44 4.40
N PRO A 38 2.98 19.95 3.40
CA PRO A 38 4.26 19.35 2.99
C PRO A 38 5.27 19.16 4.12
N SER A 39 5.30 20.08 5.09
CA SER A 39 6.18 19.99 6.27
C SER A 39 5.83 18.85 7.23
N ARG A 40 4.63 18.26 7.10
CA ARG A 40 4.15 17.15 7.91
C ARG A 40 4.23 15.80 7.20
N MET A 41 4.46 15.79 5.88
CA MET A 41 4.67 14.57 5.11
C MET A 41 6.05 14.00 5.43
N ILE A 42 6.08 12.79 5.97
CA ILE A 42 7.31 12.12 6.43
C ILE A 42 7.71 10.93 5.56
N GLY A 43 6.86 10.55 4.61
CA GLY A 43 7.08 9.40 3.74
C GLY A 43 5.81 8.99 3.02
N ASP A 44 5.83 7.79 2.48
CA ASP A 44 4.74 7.21 1.72
C ASP A 44 4.82 5.68 1.76
N ILE A 45 3.69 5.06 1.48
CA ILE A 45 3.57 3.63 1.26
C ILE A 45 2.74 3.39 -0.01
N ASN A 46 3.23 2.50 -0.85
CA ASN A 46 2.68 2.22 -2.16
C ASN A 46 2.32 0.73 -2.24
N LEU A 47 1.25 0.43 -2.98
CA LEU A 47 0.91 -0.89 -3.49
C LEU A 47 1.00 -0.81 -5.01
N PHE A 48 1.66 -1.79 -5.63
CA PHE A 48 1.70 -2.01 -7.07
C PHE A 48 1.08 -3.37 -7.39
N LEU A 49 0.25 -3.45 -8.41
CA LEU A 49 -0.47 -4.66 -8.79
C LEU A 49 0.07 -5.23 -10.11
N PHE A 50 0.22 -6.55 -10.16
CA PHE A 50 0.71 -7.29 -11.33
C PHE A 50 -0.21 -8.48 -11.60
N ASP A 51 -0.46 -8.78 -12.87
CA ASP A 51 -1.02 -10.07 -13.28
C ASP A 51 0.01 -11.17 -12.94
N ASP A 52 -0.46 -12.28 -12.38
CA ASP A 52 0.35 -13.43 -11.99
C ASP A 52 0.35 -14.44 -13.15
N ASP A 53 1.22 -14.19 -14.13
CA ASP A 53 1.28 -14.94 -15.40
C ASP A 53 2.07 -16.27 -15.28
N GLU A 54 2.38 -16.76 -14.07
CA GLU A 54 3.19 -17.99 -13.88
C GLU A 54 2.42 -19.31 -14.16
N ASP A 55 1.10 -19.25 -14.40
CA ASP A 55 0.22 -20.41 -14.63
C ASP A 55 -0.18 -20.63 -16.12
N ASP A 56 0.58 -20.11 -17.09
CA ASP A 56 0.24 -20.13 -18.52
C ASP A 56 0.78 -21.36 -19.30
N GLU A 57 0.91 -22.54 -18.67
CA GLU A 57 1.40 -23.75 -19.36
C GLU A 57 0.51 -25.01 -19.39
N GLU A 58 -0.72 -25.04 -18.83
CA GLU A 58 -1.60 -26.20 -19.06
C GLU A 58 -3.09 -25.85 -19.29
N GLU A 59 -3.49 -25.98 -20.56
CA GLU A 59 -4.80 -26.39 -21.06
C GLU A 59 -6.10 -25.97 -20.34
N SER A 60 -6.92 -25.17 -21.01
CA SER A 60 -8.11 -25.68 -21.73
C SER A 60 -9.18 -24.60 -21.89
N SER A 61 -9.74 -24.58 -23.09
CA SER A 61 -10.94 -23.86 -23.46
C SER A 61 -12.07 -24.00 -22.41
N THR A 62 -12.72 -22.88 -22.08
CA THR A 62 -14.03 -22.73 -21.38
C THR A 62 -14.08 -22.61 -19.84
N SER A 63 -13.28 -21.72 -19.23
CA SER A 63 -13.66 -21.21 -17.91
C SER A 63 -13.43 -19.70 -17.75
N THR A 64 -14.37 -19.05 -17.08
CA THR A 64 -14.34 -17.65 -16.65
C THR A 64 -13.35 -17.51 -15.49
N THR A 65 -12.09 -17.86 -15.70
CA THR A 65 -11.09 -17.92 -14.64
C THR A 65 -10.72 -16.50 -14.20
N SER A 66 -10.89 -16.24 -12.91
CA SER A 66 -10.49 -14.95 -12.31
C SER A 66 -8.99 -14.75 -12.47
N LYS A 67 -8.58 -13.55 -12.87
CA LYS A 67 -7.16 -13.18 -12.95
C LYS A 67 -6.49 -13.31 -11.58
N GLN A 68 -5.36 -14.01 -11.52
CA GLN A 68 -4.51 -14.03 -10.33
C GLN A 68 -3.66 -12.77 -10.32
N ILE A 69 -3.58 -12.09 -9.17
CA ILE A 69 -2.95 -10.78 -9.04
C ILE A 69 -1.99 -10.78 -7.85
N ILE A 70 -0.78 -10.28 -8.05
CA ILE A 70 0.23 -10.07 -7.00
C ILE A 70 0.24 -8.60 -6.60
N GLY A 71 0.25 -8.33 -5.30
CA GLY A 71 0.47 -6.98 -4.76
C GLY A 71 1.88 -6.79 -4.21
N GLU A 72 2.64 -5.82 -4.71
CA GLU A 72 3.95 -5.45 -4.17
C GLU A 72 3.85 -4.18 -3.32
N ILE A 73 4.34 -4.25 -2.09
CA ILE A 73 4.33 -3.11 -1.16
C ILE A 73 5.72 -2.46 -1.09
N GLU A 74 5.74 -1.14 -1.19
CA GLU A 74 6.95 -0.32 -0.99
C GLU A 74 6.69 0.75 0.07
N LEU A 75 7.55 0.84 1.08
CA LEU A 75 7.44 1.79 2.19
C LEU A 75 8.70 2.65 2.31
N MET A 76 8.52 3.96 2.38
CA MET A 76 9.58 4.92 2.67
C MET A 76 9.20 5.83 3.83
N ILE A 77 10.13 6.04 4.75
CA ILE A 77 10.12 7.18 5.69
C ILE A 77 11.36 8.02 5.37
N ALA A 78 11.17 9.24 4.87
CA ALA A 78 12.19 10.01 4.17
C ALA A 78 13.34 10.43 5.07
N LEU A 79 13.04 11.02 6.24
CA LEU A 79 14.06 11.57 7.13
C LEU A 79 14.42 10.58 8.25
N LYS A 80 15.72 10.39 8.46
CA LYS A 80 16.25 9.55 9.54
C LYS A 80 15.77 9.98 10.93
N SER A 81 15.49 11.27 11.14
CA SER A 81 14.91 11.80 12.38
C SER A 81 13.52 11.26 12.72
N HIS A 82 12.81 10.68 11.74
CA HIS A 82 11.52 10.02 11.90
C HIS A 82 11.64 8.48 11.96
N HIS A 83 12.85 7.92 11.83
CA HIS A 83 13.04 6.48 11.96
C HIS A 83 12.95 6.04 13.43
N ARG A 84 12.62 4.76 13.65
CA ARG A 84 12.54 4.12 14.98
C ARG A 84 11.53 4.75 15.95
N LYS A 85 10.58 5.54 15.45
CA LYS A 85 9.46 6.13 16.20
C LYS A 85 8.12 5.43 15.96
N GLY A 86 8.13 4.24 15.34
CA GLY A 86 6.93 3.49 15.02
C GLY A 86 6.19 3.93 13.75
N HIS A 87 6.59 5.03 13.10
CA HIS A 87 5.91 5.53 11.89
C HIS A 87 5.80 4.48 10.77
N GLY A 88 6.90 3.81 10.42
CA GLY A 88 6.86 2.77 9.38
C GLY A 88 5.89 1.62 9.70
N ARG A 89 5.87 1.16 10.97
CA ARG A 89 4.95 0.10 11.41
C ARG A 89 3.50 0.57 11.37
N ALA A 90 3.23 1.78 11.85
CA ALA A 90 1.89 2.35 11.84
C ALA A 90 1.36 2.54 10.41
N SER A 91 2.20 3.06 9.49
CA SER A 91 1.87 3.19 8.08
C SER A 91 1.58 1.83 7.44
N LEU A 92 2.43 0.82 7.69
CA LEU A 92 2.24 -0.53 7.15
C LEU A 92 0.94 -1.17 7.65
N LEU A 93 0.68 -1.15 8.95
CA LEU A 93 -0.54 -1.74 9.52
C LEU A 93 -1.82 -1.06 9.02
N ALA A 94 -1.82 0.28 8.96
CA ALA A 94 -2.94 1.04 8.44
C ALA A 94 -3.19 0.71 6.95
N PHE A 95 -2.12 0.59 6.17
CA PHE A 95 -2.19 0.29 4.75
C PHE A 95 -2.67 -1.14 4.47
N LEU A 96 -2.13 -2.14 5.18
CA LEU A 96 -2.61 -3.53 5.11
C LEU A 96 -4.08 -3.64 5.50
N SER A 97 -4.50 -2.98 6.59
CA SER A 97 -5.90 -2.94 7.00
C SER A 97 -6.78 -2.35 5.91
N TYR A 98 -6.34 -1.28 5.23
CA TYR A 98 -7.08 -0.67 4.14
C TYR A 98 -7.18 -1.61 2.93
N ILE A 99 -6.07 -2.24 2.52
CA ILE A 99 -6.04 -3.19 1.39
C ILE A 99 -6.98 -4.36 1.63
N LEU A 100 -6.90 -5.00 2.80
CA LEU A 100 -7.74 -6.16 3.11
C LEU A 100 -9.24 -5.79 3.19
N THR A 101 -9.55 -4.61 3.71
CA THR A 101 -10.95 -4.13 3.80
C THR A 101 -11.53 -3.75 2.45
N ASN A 102 -10.70 -3.23 1.54
CA ASN A 102 -11.13 -2.66 0.26
C ASN A 102 -10.68 -3.48 -0.96
N SER A 103 -10.25 -4.73 -0.75
CA SER A 103 -9.64 -5.58 -1.78
C SER A 103 -10.51 -5.70 -3.02
N GLY A 104 -11.82 -5.93 -2.86
CA GLY A 104 -12.75 -6.02 -3.99
C GLY A 104 -12.80 -4.74 -4.84
N ALA A 105 -12.78 -3.56 -4.21
CA ALA A 105 -12.79 -2.29 -4.93
C ALA A 105 -11.45 -2.02 -5.63
N ILE A 106 -10.33 -2.31 -4.94
CA ILE A 106 -8.98 -2.17 -5.49
C ILE A 106 -8.81 -3.07 -6.72
N LEU A 107 -9.17 -4.34 -6.61
CA LEU A 107 -9.05 -5.30 -7.71
C LEU A 107 -10.00 -4.96 -8.85
N SER A 108 -11.24 -4.54 -8.56
CA SER A 108 -12.18 -4.10 -9.60
C SER A 108 -11.67 -2.89 -10.38
N GLU A 109 -10.95 -1.97 -9.74
CA GLU A 109 -10.33 -0.81 -10.41
C GLU A 109 -9.18 -1.28 -11.32
N TYR A 110 -8.32 -2.16 -10.81
CA TYR A 110 -7.19 -2.73 -11.56
C TYR A 110 -7.63 -3.53 -12.79
N THR A 111 -8.59 -4.45 -12.62
CA THR A 111 -9.07 -5.34 -13.68
C THR A 111 -10.09 -4.71 -14.62
N GLN A 112 -10.38 -3.42 -14.44
CA GLN A 112 -11.38 -2.67 -15.19
C GLN A 112 -12.77 -3.36 -15.16
N GLY A 113 -13.13 -3.93 -14.01
CA GLY A 113 -14.40 -4.62 -13.79
C GLY A 113 -14.40 -6.12 -14.12
N THR A 114 -13.28 -6.70 -14.54
CA THR A 114 -13.14 -8.16 -14.71
C THR A 114 -12.94 -8.84 -13.35
N SER A 115 -13.24 -10.14 -13.23
CA SER A 115 -12.98 -10.89 -11.99
C SER A 115 -11.47 -11.03 -11.75
N GLY A 116 -11.00 -10.62 -10.58
CA GLY A 116 -9.61 -10.77 -10.14
C GLY A 116 -9.53 -11.20 -8.68
N ILE A 117 -8.49 -11.95 -8.34
CA ILE A 117 -8.21 -12.45 -7.00
C ILE A 117 -6.79 -12.03 -6.64
N LEU A 118 -6.64 -11.37 -5.48
CA LEU A 118 -5.32 -11.08 -4.93
C LEU A 118 -4.73 -12.37 -4.35
N ASN A 119 -3.70 -12.92 -5.01
CA ASN A 119 -3.05 -14.15 -4.63
C ASN A 119 -2.23 -13.96 -3.34
N PHE A 120 -1.24 -13.05 -3.38
CA PHE A 120 -0.46 -12.69 -2.20
C PHE A 120 0.08 -11.26 -2.27
N LEU A 121 0.52 -10.77 -1.11
CA LEU A 121 1.28 -9.54 -0.97
C LEU A 121 2.77 -9.88 -0.82
N ARG A 122 3.64 -9.13 -1.49
CA ARG A 122 5.09 -9.27 -1.40
C ARG A 122 5.77 -7.94 -1.14
N VAL A 123 7.03 -8.03 -0.70
CA VAL A 123 7.94 -6.89 -0.57
C VAL A 123 9.29 -7.27 -1.15
N LYS A 124 9.95 -6.33 -1.80
CA LYS A 124 11.34 -6.50 -2.26
C LYS A 124 12.24 -5.62 -1.40
N ILE A 125 13.10 -6.27 -0.61
CA ILE A 125 13.98 -5.58 0.33
C ILE A 125 15.41 -6.00 0.02
N ASN A 126 16.31 -5.01 -0.05
CA ASN A 126 17.74 -5.30 -0.14
C ASN A 126 18.17 -6.12 1.09
N LYS A 127 18.90 -7.23 0.87
CA LYS A 127 19.32 -8.17 1.92
C LYS A 127 20.06 -7.50 3.10
N ASP A 128 20.77 -6.41 2.86
CA ASP A 128 21.55 -5.70 3.87
C ASP A 128 20.72 -4.65 4.61
N ASN A 129 19.48 -4.40 4.18
CA ASN A 129 18.53 -3.52 4.86
C ASN A 129 17.81 -4.25 6.01
N ILE A 130 18.59 -4.62 7.03
CA ILE A 130 18.14 -5.31 8.24
C ILE A 130 16.98 -4.58 8.92
N LYS A 131 16.93 -3.24 8.81
CA LYS A 131 15.88 -2.43 9.43
C LYS A 131 14.51 -2.64 8.79
N SER A 132 14.46 -2.68 7.45
CA SER A 132 13.22 -2.95 6.73
C SER A 132 12.82 -4.41 6.86
N ILE A 133 13.78 -5.34 6.78
CA ILE A 133 13.52 -6.78 6.99
C ILE A 133 12.84 -6.99 8.35
N ALA A 134 13.48 -6.53 9.44
CA ALA A 134 12.93 -6.66 10.78
C ALA A 134 11.59 -5.92 10.97
N LEU A 135 11.31 -4.87 10.20
CA LEU A 135 10.02 -4.19 10.24
C LEU A 135 8.92 -5.10 9.67
N PHE A 136 9.11 -5.63 8.47
CA PHE A 136 8.12 -6.47 7.80
C PHE A 136 7.95 -7.85 8.46
N GLU A 137 9.00 -8.41 9.06
CA GLU A 137 8.89 -9.65 9.86
C GLU A 137 8.17 -9.47 11.21
N SER A 138 7.98 -8.23 11.67
CA SER A 138 7.39 -7.94 12.99
C SER A 138 5.88 -7.71 12.99
N VAL A 139 5.26 -7.81 11.81
CA VAL A 139 3.84 -7.58 11.53
C VAL A 139 3.21 -8.91 11.17
#